data_AF-A0A1B1U7M7-F1
#
_entry.id   AF-A0A1B1U7M7-F1
#
_cell.length_a   1.000
_cell.length_b   1.000
_cell.length_c   1.000
_cell.angle_alpha   90.00
_cell.angle_beta   90.00
_cell.angle_gamma   90.00
#
_symmetry.space_group_name_H-M   'P 1'
#
loop_
_entity.id
_entity.type
_entity.pdbx_description
1 polymer ?
#
loop_
_entity_poly.entity_id
_entity_poly.type
_entity_poly.pdbx_seq_one_letter_code
_entity_poly.pdbx_strand_id
1 'polypeptide(L)'
;MIWIEQNLGIVFSVLIGIASFLILLYVHIKDSETSKRLDKFEISIDNLHDEVYKLQKMIKKIQGEQEEKTLEIVHQVEAQTKDMISTSLSRTYEHLESIEQRVNDEIKVAVDNLSNLDDKIRGLEFFSSNANGVDEKKILSLIDEGRSVDYIAKALGITRGEVELFLQLSNITYKG
;
A
#
# COMPACT_ATOMS: atom_id res chain seq x y z
N MET A 1 -34.32 -109.54 39.10
CA MET A 1 -33.41 -108.38 39.23
C MET A 1 -33.04 -107.79 37.87
N ILE A 2 -32.60 -108.61 36.88
CA ILE A 2 -32.17 -108.15 35.55
C ILE A 2 -33.26 -107.41 34.74
N TRP A 3 -34.53 -107.78 34.90
CA TRP A 3 -35.65 -107.15 34.17
C TRP A 3 -35.91 -105.69 34.58
N ILE A 4 -35.66 -105.35 35.85
CA ILE A 4 -35.86 -103.98 36.38
C ILE A 4 -34.71 -103.06 35.93
N GLU A 5 -33.48 -103.56 35.96
CA GLU A 5 -32.29 -102.84 35.46
C GLU A 5 -32.39 -102.50 33.96
N GLN A 6 -32.88 -103.44 33.14
CA GLN A 6 -33.08 -103.18 31.70
C GLN A 6 -34.15 -102.10 31.45
N ASN A 7 -35.27 -102.14 32.17
CA ASN A 7 -36.33 -101.14 31.98
C ASN A 7 -35.88 -99.74 32.45
N LEU A 8 -35.09 -99.66 33.52
CA LEU A 8 -34.52 -98.40 34.01
C LEU A 8 -33.54 -97.78 33.00
N GLY A 9 -32.70 -98.60 32.36
CA GLY A 9 -31.76 -98.15 31.31
C GLY A 9 -32.47 -97.56 30.08
N ILE A 10 -33.58 -98.16 29.65
CA ILE A 10 -34.38 -97.66 28.53
C ILE A 10 -34.98 -96.27 28.86
N VAL A 11 -35.51 -96.09 30.08
CA VAL A 11 -36.07 -94.80 30.52
C VAL A 11 -35.00 -93.70 30.54
N PHE A 12 -33.81 -93.99 31.05
CA PHE A 12 -32.70 -93.02 31.03
C PHE A 12 -32.24 -92.67 29.61
N SER A 13 -32.17 -93.65 28.71
CA SER A 13 -31.80 -93.43 27.31
C SER A 13 -32.80 -92.51 26.60
N VAL A 14 -34.11 -92.72 26.81
CA VAL A 14 -35.17 -91.86 26.26
C VAL A 14 -35.09 -90.44 26.84
N LEU A 15 -34.86 -90.32 28.15
CA LEU A 15 -34.72 -89.02 28.81
C LEU A 15 -33.52 -88.23 28.26
N ILE A 16 -32.36 -88.89 28.08
CA ILE A 16 -31.18 -88.28 27.45
C ILE A 16 -31.48 -87.88 26.00
N GLY A 17 -32.21 -88.71 25.25
CA GLY A 17 -32.58 -88.42 23.87
C GLY A 17 -33.45 -87.16 23.76
N ILE A 18 -34.44 -87.03 24.65
CA ILE A 18 -35.31 -85.86 24.72
C ILE A 18 -34.52 -84.61 25.14
N ALA A 19 -33.65 -84.72 26.15
CA ALA A 19 -32.82 -83.61 26.59
C ALA A 19 -31.89 -83.12 25.47
N SER A 20 -31.26 -84.05 24.75
CA SER A 20 -30.40 -83.73 23.60
C SER A 20 -31.17 -83.06 22.47
N PHE A 21 -32.37 -83.57 22.16
CA PHE A 21 -33.25 -82.96 21.16
C PHE A 21 -33.66 -81.53 21.52
N LEU A 22 -34.01 -81.26 22.78
CA LEU A 22 -34.35 -79.92 23.25
C LEU A 22 -33.18 -78.95 23.15
N ILE A 23 -31.95 -79.39 23.46
CA ILE A 23 -30.75 -78.57 23.31
C ILE A 23 -30.50 -78.23 21.85
N LEU A 24 -30.61 -79.20 20.95
CA LEU A 24 -30.44 -78.96 19.50
C LEU A 24 -31.48 -77.97 18.97
N LEU A 25 -32.73 -78.09 19.40
CA LEU A 25 -33.81 -77.18 19.01
C LEU A 25 -33.54 -75.76 19.51
N TYR A 26 -33.10 -75.61 20.76
CA TYR A 26 -32.72 -74.32 21.33
C TYR A 26 -31.56 -73.66 20.57
N VAL A 27 -30.51 -74.42 20.26
CA VAL A 27 -29.36 -73.93 19.49
C VAL A 27 -29.80 -73.48 18.09
N HIS A 28 -30.64 -74.25 17.41
CA HIS A 28 -31.13 -73.89 16.07
C HIS A 28 -31.93 -72.59 16.06
N ILE A 29 -32.82 -72.38 17.05
CA ILE A 29 -33.57 -71.12 17.17
C ILE A 29 -32.61 -69.95 17.43
N LYS A 30 -31.65 -70.14 18.35
CA LYS A 30 -30.68 -69.10 18.73
C LYS A 30 -29.74 -68.73 17.58
N ASP A 31 -29.28 -69.70 16.80
CA ASP A 31 -28.45 -69.46 15.61
C ASP A 31 -29.24 -68.68 14.56
N SER A 32 -30.51 -69.04 14.33
CA SER A 32 -31.37 -68.31 13.39
C SER A 32 -31.57 -66.85 13.80
N GLU A 33 -31.75 -66.57 15.10
CA GLU A 33 -31.83 -65.20 15.59
C GLU A 33 -30.52 -64.43 15.45
N THR A 34 -29.38 -65.10 15.69
CA THR A 34 -28.05 -64.49 15.61
C THR A 34 -27.69 -64.15 14.16
N SER A 35 -27.97 -65.06 13.22
CA SER A 35 -27.80 -64.83 11.79
C SER A 35 -28.65 -63.66 11.30
N LYS A 36 -29.92 -63.57 11.69
CA LYS A 36 -30.79 -62.43 11.34
C LYS A 36 -30.29 -61.08 11.88
N ARG A 37 -29.55 -61.08 12.99
CA ARG A 37 -28.94 -59.86 13.52
C ARG A 37 -27.69 -59.49 12.71
N LEU A 38 -26.87 -60.47 12.34
CA LEU A 38 -25.70 -60.27 11.49
C LEU A 38 -26.08 -59.72 10.11
N ASP A 39 -27.13 -60.23 9.47
CA ASP A 39 -27.61 -59.71 8.19
C ASP A 39 -27.97 -58.21 8.27
N LYS A 40 -28.59 -57.79 9.38
CA LYS A 40 -28.93 -56.37 9.60
C LYS A 40 -27.69 -55.51 9.80
N PHE A 41 -26.66 -56.05 10.46
CA PHE A 41 -25.39 -55.36 10.61
C PHE A 41 -24.66 -55.25 9.28
N GLU A 42 -24.66 -56.29 8.46
CA GLU A 42 -24.08 -56.29 7.11
C GLU A 42 -24.73 -55.20 6.25
N ILE A 43 -26.07 -55.17 6.18
CA ILE A 43 -26.81 -54.13 5.45
C ILE A 43 -26.49 -52.73 5.98
N SER A 44 -26.38 -52.58 7.31
CA SER A 44 -26.07 -51.27 7.90
C SER A 44 -24.62 -50.83 7.63
N ILE A 45 -23.68 -51.77 7.56
CA ILE A 45 -22.27 -51.51 7.22
C ILE A 45 -22.15 -51.12 5.74
N ASP A 46 -22.85 -51.82 4.86
CA ASP A 46 -22.88 -51.48 3.43
C ASP A 46 -23.46 -50.09 3.19
N ASN A 47 -24.57 -49.76 3.84
CA ASN A 47 -25.17 -48.42 3.75
C ASN A 47 -24.20 -47.35 4.28
N LEU A 48 -23.52 -47.62 5.39
CA LEU A 48 -22.50 -46.70 5.94
C LEU A 48 -21.31 -46.55 4.97
N HIS A 49 -20.87 -47.63 4.33
CA HIS A 49 -19.77 -47.60 3.37
C HIS A 49 -20.13 -46.72 2.17
N ASP A 50 -21.34 -46.89 1.63
CA ASP A 50 -21.87 -46.07 0.54
C ASP A 50 -21.97 -44.59 0.91
N GLU A 51 -22.44 -44.29 2.13
CA GLU A 51 -22.53 -42.91 2.61
C GLU A 51 -21.16 -42.26 2.80
N VAL A 52 -20.20 -43.01 3.38
CA VAL A 52 -18.81 -42.57 3.51
C VAL A 52 -18.19 -42.31 2.13
N TYR A 53 -18.39 -43.20 1.16
CA TYR A 53 -17.90 -43.02 -0.20
C TYR A 53 -18.48 -41.76 -0.86
N LYS A 54 -19.79 -41.52 -0.71
CA LYS A 54 -20.45 -40.31 -1.21
C LYS A 54 -19.88 -39.05 -0.56
N LEU A 55 -19.69 -39.05 0.75
CA LEU A 55 -19.10 -37.92 1.48
C LEU A 55 -17.66 -37.63 1.02
N GLN A 56 -16.83 -38.67 0.90
CA GLN A 56 -15.46 -38.52 0.39
C GLN A 56 -15.44 -37.92 -1.03
N LYS A 57 -16.34 -38.39 -1.90
CA LYS A 57 -16.47 -37.85 -3.27
C LYS A 57 -16.89 -36.38 -3.27
N MET A 58 -17.83 -35.98 -2.41
CA MET A 58 -18.24 -34.58 -2.28
C MET A 58 -17.09 -33.70 -1.77
N ILE A 59 -16.35 -34.14 -0.75
CA ILE A 59 -15.20 -33.41 -0.22
C ILE A 59 -14.16 -33.20 -1.31
N LYS A 60 -13.82 -34.24 -2.06
CA LYS A 60 -12.83 -34.16 -3.16
C LYS A 60 -13.29 -33.19 -4.25
N LYS A 61 -14.59 -33.17 -4.57
CA LYS A 61 -15.16 -32.23 -5.54
C LYS A 61 -15.07 -30.79 -5.04
N ILE A 62 -15.44 -30.53 -3.79
CA ILE A 62 -15.36 -29.19 -3.18
C ILE A 62 -13.92 -28.69 -3.13
N GLN A 63 -12.96 -29.55 -2.75
CA GLN A 63 -11.54 -29.20 -2.72
C GLN A 63 -11.03 -28.86 -4.12
N GLY A 64 -11.36 -29.66 -5.14
CA GLY A 64 -10.98 -29.37 -6.52
C GLY A 64 -11.55 -28.04 -7.04
N GLU A 65 -12.84 -27.79 -6.80
CA GLU A 65 -13.49 -26.53 -7.19
C GLU A 65 -12.92 -25.31 -6.44
N GLN A 66 -12.53 -25.49 -5.17
CA GLN A 66 -11.92 -24.43 -4.38
C GLN A 66 -10.50 -24.12 -4.85
N GLU A 67 -9.72 -25.14 -5.20
CA GLU A 67 -8.35 -24.98 -5.70
C GLU A 67 -8.35 -24.27 -7.06
N GLU A 68 -9.26 -24.65 -7.97
CA GLU A 68 -9.46 -23.99 -9.26
C GLU A 68 -9.85 -22.52 -9.11
N LYS A 69 -10.84 -22.21 -8.26
CA LYS A 69 -11.26 -20.82 -7.99
C LYS A 69 -10.15 -20.00 -7.35
N THR A 70 -9.35 -20.60 -6.47
CA THR A 70 -8.24 -19.90 -5.82
C THR A 70 -7.16 -19.54 -6.84
N LEU A 71 -6.81 -20.46 -7.73
CA LEU A 71 -5.86 -20.21 -8.82
C LEU A 71 -6.37 -19.13 -9.79
N GLU A 72 -7.66 -19.16 -10.14
CA GLU A 72 -8.27 -18.14 -10.99
C GLU A 72 -8.22 -16.74 -10.34
N ILE A 73 -8.54 -16.64 -9.05
CA ILE A 73 -8.45 -15.37 -8.29
C ILE A 73 -7.01 -14.87 -8.26
N VAL A 74 -6.03 -15.74 -7.98
CA VAL A 74 -4.61 -15.34 -7.95
C VAL A 74 -4.16 -14.80 -9.30
N HIS A 75 -4.50 -15.49 -10.39
CA HIS A 75 -4.15 -15.05 -11.74
C HIS A 75 -4.84 -13.74 -12.12
N GLN A 76 -6.12 -13.58 -11.76
CA GLN A 76 -6.87 -12.34 -12.00
C GLN A 76 -6.28 -11.15 -11.23
N VAL A 77 -5.94 -11.36 -9.95
CA VAL A 77 -5.31 -10.33 -9.11
C VAL A 77 -3.94 -9.97 -9.64
N GLU A 78 -3.13 -10.94 -10.07
CA GLU A 78 -1.80 -10.68 -10.64
C GLU A 78 -1.90 -9.88 -11.94
N ALA A 79 -2.82 -10.26 -12.84
CA ALA A 79 -3.05 -9.56 -14.09
C ALA A 79 -3.54 -8.12 -13.87
N GLN A 80 -4.52 -7.91 -12.99
CA GLN A 80 -5.03 -6.58 -12.66
C GLN A 80 -3.97 -5.72 -11.97
N THR A 81 -3.21 -6.29 -11.03
CA THR A 81 -2.14 -5.58 -10.33
C THR A 81 -1.06 -5.14 -11.31
N LYS A 82 -0.65 -6.01 -12.24
CA LYS A 82 0.33 -5.68 -13.26
C LYS A 82 -0.14 -4.55 -14.19
N ASP A 83 -1.41 -4.58 -14.60
CA ASP A 83 -2.01 -3.53 -15.44
C ASP A 83 -2.17 -2.19 -14.71
N MET A 84 -2.56 -2.23 -13.44
CA MET A 84 -2.62 -1.04 -12.59
C MET A 84 -1.24 -0.44 -12.36
N ILE A 85 -0.22 -1.27 -12.10
CA ILE A 85 1.16 -0.82 -11.91
C ILE A 85 1.72 -0.25 -13.22
N SER A 86 1.55 -0.92 -14.36
CA SER A 86 2.04 -0.42 -15.64
C SER A 86 1.39 0.91 -16.01
N THR A 87 0.06 1.02 -15.83
CA THR A 87 -0.69 2.23 -16.13
C THR A 87 -0.32 3.38 -15.19
N SER A 88 -0.20 3.11 -13.89
CA SER A 88 0.19 4.13 -12.91
C SER A 88 1.63 4.60 -13.12
N LEU A 89 2.54 3.69 -13.47
CA LEU A 89 3.93 4.02 -13.80
C LEU A 89 3.98 4.86 -15.09
N SER A 90 3.23 4.50 -16.13
CA SER A 90 3.15 5.26 -17.38
C SER A 90 2.65 6.69 -17.12
N ARG A 91 1.56 6.85 -16.36
CA ARG A 91 1.06 8.18 -15.98
C ARG A 91 2.09 8.97 -15.17
N THR A 92 2.82 8.31 -14.27
CA THR A 92 3.87 8.96 -13.49
C THR A 92 4.99 9.48 -14.38
N TYR A 93 5.40 8.71 -15.40
CA TYR A 93 6.37 9.16 -16.39
C TYR A 93 5.85 10.36 -17.20
N GLU A 94 4.61 10.32 -17.69
CA GLU A 94 3.99 11.44 -18.41
C GLU A 94 3.94 12.71 -17.53
N HIS A 95 3.59 12.56 -16.24
CA HIS A 95 3.61 13.67 -15.30
C HIS A 95 5.04 14.21 -15.08
N LEU A 96 6.04 13.34 -14.97
CA LEU A 96 7.43 13.75 -14.80
C LEU A 96 7.95 14.51 -16.03
N GLU A 97 7.65 14.04 -17.24
CA GLU A 97 7.99 14.72 -18.49
C GLU A 97 7.33 16.10 -18.58
N SER A 98 6.05 16.20 -18.17
CA SER A 98 5.35 17.49 -18.11
C SER A 98 5.97 18.46 -17.09
N ILE A 99 6.49 17.95 -15.97
CA ILE A 99 7.19 18.74 -14.97
C ILE A 99 8.53 19.22 -15.53
N GLU A 100 9.29 18.34 -16.19
CA GLU A 100 10.57 18.69 -16.82
C GLU A 100 10.38 19.82 -17.84
N GLN A 101 9.35 19.71 -18.69
CA GLN A 101 9.03 20.74 -19.67
C GLN A 101 8.67 22.08 -19.00
N ARG A 102 7.81 22.06 -17.98
CA ARG A 102 7.43 23.28 -17.23
C ARG A 102 8.63 23.93 -16.54
N VAL A 103 9.51 23.13 -15.93
CA VAL A 103 10.73 23.63 -15.30
C VAL A 103 11.65 24.28 -16.34
N ASN A 104 11.83 23.64 -17.50
CA ASN A 104 12.65 24.20 -18.56
C ASN A 104 12.09 25.52 -19.11
N ASP A 105 10.77 25.63 -19.24
CA ASP A 105 10.11 26.87 -19.65
C ASP A 105 10.24 27.97 -18.58
N GLU A 106 10.11 27.64 -17.29
CA GLU A 106 10.36 28.59 -16.19
C GLU A 106 11.81 29.07 -16.16
N ILE A 107 12.78 28.17 -16.39
CA ILE A 107 14.21 28.53 -16.50
C ILE A 107 14.41 29.50 -17.66
N LYS A 108 13.83 29.24 -18.85
CA LYS A 108 13.92 30.16 -20.00
C LYS A 108 13.36 31.54 -19.67
N VAL A 109 12.18 31.60 -19.05
CA VAL A 109 11.57 32.87 -18.64
C VAL A 109 12.44 33.60 -17.61
N ALA A 110 13.04 32.88 -16.66
CA ALA A 110 13.96 33.46 -15.68
C ALA A 110 15.22 34.02 -16.35
N VAL A 111 15.80 33.29 -17.32
CA VAL A 111 16.96 33.73 -18.10
C VAL A 111 16.63 34.97 -18.94
N ASP A 112 15.50 34.99 -19.63
CA ASP A 112 15.06 36.14 -20.43
C ASP A 112 14.84 37.38 -19.55
N ASN A 113 14.22 37.20 -18.38
CA ASN A 113 14.05 38.28 -17.41
C ASN A 113 15.40 38.78 -16.89
N LEU A 114 16.34 37.87 -16.59
CA LEU A 114 17.69 38.24 -16.16
C LEU A 114 18.43 39.01 -17.25
N SER A 115 18.34 38.57 -18.51
CA SER A 115 18.93 39.27 -19.66
C SER A 115 18.35 40.67 -19.82
N ASN A 116 17.02 40.82 -19.72
CA ASN A 116 16.37 42.13 -19.79
C ASN A 116 16.76 43.04 -18.61
N LEU A 117 17.03 42.47 -17.43
CA LEU A 117 17.57 43.21 -16.30
C LEU A 117 19.03 43.62 -16.53
N ASP A 118 19.87 42.74 -17.06
CA ASP A 118 21.27 43.07 -17.41
C ASP A 118 21.33 44.21 -18.43
N ASP A 119 20.49 44.18 -19.46
CA ASP A 119 20.40 45.26 -20.45
C ASP A 119 19.93 46.58 -19.82
N LYS A 120 18.95 46.53 -18.91
CA LYS A 120 18.50 47.71 -18.15
C LYS A 120 19.58 48.24 -17.21
N ILE A 121 20.33 47.36 -16.55
CA ILE A 121 21.43 47.74 -15.65
C ILE A 121 22.58 48.36 -16.44
N ARG A 122 22.98 47.78 -17.58
CA ARG A 122 23.97 48.36 -18.49
C ARG A 122 23.55 49.74 -19.01
N GLY A 123 22.26 49.90 -19.34
CA GLY A 123 21.69 51.20 -19.68
C GLY A 123 21.81 52.19 -18.53
N LEU A 124 21.53 51.77 -17.29
CA LEU A 124 21.66 52.59 -16.09
C LEU A 124 23.12 52.91 -15.74
N GLU A 125 24.06 51.98 -15.92
CA GLU A 125 25.50 52.25 -15.78
C GLU A 125 25.97 53.30 -16.78
N PHE A 126 25.43 53.29 -18.01
CA PHE A 126 25.72 54.31 -19.02
C PHE A 126 25.20 55.71 -18.59
N PHE A 127 24.05 55.78 -17.93
CA PHE A 127 23.53 57.04 -17.38
C PHE A 127 24.21 57.48 -16.06
N SER A 128 24.63 56.53 -15.22
CA SER A 128 25.35 56.78 -13.96
C SER A 128 26.77 57.29 -14.20
N SER A 129 27.46 56.74 -15.21
CA SER A 129 28.82 57.16 -15.57
C SER A 129 28.93 58.63 -16.01
N ASN A 130 27.82 59.24 -16.42
CA ASN A 130 27.75 60.65 -16.83
C ASN A 130 27.21 61.61 -15.75
N ALA A 131 26.88 61.10 -14.54
CA ALA A 131 26.38 61.89 -13.42
C ALA A 131 27.47 62.24 -12.37
N ASN A 132 28.75 62.05 -12.68
CA ASN A 132 29.88 62.43 -11.80
C ASN A 132 30.21 63.93 -11.91
N GLY A 133 29.26 64.78 -11.53
CA GLY A 133 29.45 66.22 -11.39
C GLY A 133 29.47 66.72 -9.94
N VAL A 134 29.35 65.83 -8.95
CA VAL A 134 29.35 66.23 -7.53
C VAL A 134 30.67 65.82 -6.91
N ASP A 135 31.58 66.78 -6.81
CA ASP A 135 32.90 66.58 -6.18
C ASP A 135 32.72 66.60 -4.65
N GLU A 136 32.25 65.48 -4.09
CA GLU A 136 31.86 65.31 -2.68
C GLU A 136 32.98 65.75 -1.71
N LYS A 137 34.24 65.52 -2.08
CA LYS A 137 35.41 65.94 -1.31
C LYS A 137 35.52 67.47 -1.21
N LYS A 138 35.06 68.19 -2.22
CA LYS A 138 35.05 69.65 -2.29
C LYS A 138 33.87 70.25 -1.55
N ILE A 139 32.73 69.54 -1.46
CA ILE A 139 31.62 69.91 -0.57
C ILE A 139 32.11 69.85 0.89
N LEU A 140 32.77 68.75 1.27
CA LEU A 140 33.30 68.55 2.62
C LEU A 140 34.29 69.63 3.03
N SER A 141 35.24 70.00 2.16
CA SER A 141 36.21 71.05 2.47
C SER A 141 35.58 72.42 2.67
N LEU A 142 34.58 72.79 1.84
CA LEU A 142 33.91 74.08 1.97
C LEU A 142 33.00 74.17 3.20
N ILE A 143 32.46 73.03 3.67
CA ILE A 143 31.71 72.94 4.92
C ILE A 143 32.65 73.07 6.13
N ASP A 144 33.81 72.43 6.11
CA ASP A 144 34.82 72.52 7.18
C ASP A 144 35.38 73.95 7.32
N GLU A 145 35.44 74.69 6.21
CA GLU A 145 35.74 76.13 6.17
C GLU A 145 34.59 77.03 6.71
N GLY A 146 33.45 76.46 7.11
CA GLY A 146 32.31 77.18 7.69
C GLY A 146 31.45 77.95 6.67
N ARG A 147 31.49 77.58 5.38
CA ARG A 147 30.71 78.25 4.32
C ARG A 147 29.24 77.82 4.34
N SER A 148 28.35 78.71 3.90
CA SER A 148 26.93 78.41 3.85
C SER A 148 26.55 77.47 2.70
N VAL A 149 25.50 76.69 2.90
CA VAL A 149 24.95 75.74 1.92
C VAL A 149 24.65 76.43 0.58
N ASP A 150 24.08 77.63 0.61
CA ASP A 150 23.80 78.42 -0.61
C ASP A 150 25.07 78.82 -1.37
N TYR A 151 26.18 79.08 -0.66
CA TYR A 151 27.46 79.39 -1.29
C TYR A 151 28.06 78.15 -1.96
N ILE A 152 27.97 77.00 -1.30
CA ILE A 152 28.52 75.73 -1.80
C ILE A 152 27.76 75.27 -3.04
N ALA A 153 26.43 75.33 -3.01
CA ALA A 153 25.57 75.03 -4.14
C ALA A 153 25.96 75.88 -5.36
N LYS A 154 26.13 77.19 -5.16
CA LYS A 154 26.55 78.12 -6.23
C LYS A 154 27.98 77.87 -6.72
N ALA A 155 28.91 77.53 -5.82
CA ALA A 155 30.32 77.30 -6.16
C ALA A 155 30.55 75.99 -6.93
N LEU A 156 29.71 74.99 -6.72
CA LEU A 156 29.79 73.68 -7.38
C LEU A 156 28.80 73.52 -8.53
N GLY A 157 27.94 74.51 -8.77
CA GLY A 157 26.94 74.46 -9.85
C GLY A 157 25.83 73.42 -9.61
N ILE A 158 25.64 73.03 -8.35
CA ILE A 158 24.67 72.04 -7.90
C ILE A 158 23.52 72.73 -7.17
N THR A 159 22.38 72.07 -7.08
CA THR A 159 21.22 72.62 -6.39
C THR A 159 21.41 72.58 -4.87
N ARG A 160 20.79 73.52 -4.16
CA ARG A 160 20.80 73.55 -2.69
C ARG A 160 20.32 72.22 -2.09
N GLY A 161 19.32 71.59 -2.71
CA GLY A 161 18.77 70.30 -2.28
C GLY A 161 19.79 69.16 -2.37
N GLU A 162 20.66 69.14 -3.38
CA GLU A 162 21.72 68.12 -3.51
C GLU A 162 22.77 68.26 -2.41
N VAL A 163 23.13 69.49 -2.01
CA VAL A 163 24.06 69.74 -0.89
C VAL A 163 23.44 69.32 0.45
N GLU A 164 22.16 69.67 0.68
CA GLU A 164 21.46 69.29 1.92
C GLU A 164 21.28 67.77 2.02
N LEU A 165 20.98 67.10 0.90
CA LEU A 165 20.84 65.64 0.83
C LEU A 165 22.18 64.94 1.08
N PHE A 166 23.29 65.44 0.52
CA PHE A 166 24.63 64.93 0.82
C PHE A 166 24.97 65.07 2.30
N LEU A 167 24.65 66.20 2.93
CA LEU A 167 24.89 66.41 4.37
C LEU A 167 24.06 65.46 5.25
N GLN A 168 22.80 65.21 4.89
CA GLN A 168 21.94 64.25 5.58
C GLN A 168 22.45 62.81 5.47
N LEU A 169 22.88 62.39 4.28
CA LEU A 169 23.44 61.05 4.03
C LEU A 169 24.80 60.85 4.70
N SER A 170 25.63 61.89 4.77
CA SER A 170 26.94 61.84 5.41
C SER A 170 26.90 61.96 6.94
N ASN A 171 25.69 62.10 7.53
CA ASN A 171 25.46 62.25 8.98
C ASN A 171 26.18 63.48 9.58
N ILE A 172 26.45 64.50 8.76
CA ILE A 172 27.10 65.74 9.18
C ILE A 172 25.99 66.76 9.44
N THR A 173 25.70 67.03 10.71
CA THR A 173 24.65 67.98 11.08
C THR A 173 25.16 69.40 10.82
N TYR A 174 24.68 70.05 9.76
CA TYR A 174 24.91 71.47 9.50
C TYR A 174 24.32 72.30 10.65
N LYS A 175 25.19 72.83 11.52
CA LYS A 175 24.84 73.86 12.50
C LYS A 175 25.13 75.22 11.87
N GLY A 176 24.18 75.70 11.09
CA GLY A 176 24.01 77.14 10.85
C GLY A 176 23.37 77.78 12.08
#